data_AF-A0A4Y7Q007-F1
#
_entry.id   AF-A0A4Y7Q007-F1
#
_cell.length_a   1.000
_cell.length_b   1.000
_cell.length_c   1.000
_cell.angle_alpha   90.00
_cell.angle_beta   90.00
_cell.angle_gamma   90.00
#
_symmetry.space_group_name_H-M   'P 1'
#
loop_
_entity.id
_entity.type
_entity.pdbx_description
1 polymer ?
#
loop_
_entity_poly.entity_id
_entity_poly.type
_entity_poly.pdbx_seq_one_letter_code
_entity_poly.pdbx_strand_id
1 'polypeptide(L)'
;MDIPPVFDPKEWTGKKIHEYYQKMQQNSKRPISTVFRISGDAVVKRAYHDFEFTVMELVRGTTRILTPRLLLRVRYDVYWYAVMEYIEGTTVAEAWSSMTSATKDIVIETLHDYIGQLRQIKGGHSPRPGPLSPTPIMFRIFQFGDRAKGPFKDYAALTQFLNMKLGQAKRRPSDRMEQFNENLPLVLTHNDLNMKNVMIGIDGRIWLIDWGMSGYYPEYFEQFAMKHAMPSLKQPVDWAADIPRVTGDYPKEMEKLYFIQEALTWR
;
A
#
# COMPACT_ATOMS: atom_id res chain seq x y z
N MET A 1 14.17 -1.45 28.19
CA MET A 1 12.86 -1.20 28.83
C MET A 1 12.01 -2.38 28.44
N ASP A 2 11.56 -3.15 29.42
CA ASP A 2 10.63 -4.25 29.16
C ASP A 2 9.30 -3.66 28.71
N ILE A 3 8.84 -4.09 27.55
CA ILE A 3 7.53 -3.68 27.03
C ILE A 3 6.44 -4.41 27.83
N PRO A 4 5.34 -3.74 28.24
CA PRO A 4 4.24 -4.40 28.92
C PRO A 4 3.62 -5.50 28.05
N PRO A 5 3.04 -6.57 28.62
CA PRO A 5 2.46 -7.65 27.83
C PRO A 5 1.20 -7.23 27.06
N VAL A 6 0.43 -6.29 27.60
CA VAL A 6 -0.88 -5.85 27.08
C VAL A 6 -0.92 -4.33 26.98
N PHE A 7 -1.54 -3.81 25.92
CA PHE A 7 -1.73 -2.38 25.68
C PHE A 7 -2.86 -1.82 26.54
N ASP A 8 -2.58 -0.76 27.31
CA ASP A 8 -3.58 0.04 28.01
C ASP A 8 -3.72 1.42 27.34
N PRO A 9 -4.83 1.73 26.64
CA PRO A 9 -5.01 3.02 25.98
C PRO A 9 -4.99 4.21 26.95
N LYS A 10 -5.30 4.03 28.23
CA LYS A 10 -5.28 5.12 29.23
C LYS A 10 -3.86 5.57 29.54
N GLU A 11 -2.90 4.68 29.37
CA GLU A 11 -1.49 4.94 29.63
C GLU A 11 -0.78 5.65 28.47
N TRP A 12 -1.39 5.76 27.29
CA TRP A 12 -0.70 6.30 26.10
C TRP A 12 -1.39 7.53 25.53
N THR A 13 -0.69 8.66 25.60
CA THR A 13 -1.05 9.90 24.89
C THR A 13 -0.11 10.12 23.71
N GLY A 14 -0.51 10.97 22.75
CA GLY A 14 0.36 11.32 21.62
C GLY A 14 1.74 11.87 22.07
N LYS A 15 1.76 12.66 23.16
CA LYS A 15 3.00 13.14 23.79
C LYS A 15 3.87 11.99 24.29
N LYS A 16 3.31 11.08 25.08
CA LYS A 16 4.04 9.94 25.67
C LYS A 16 4.59 9.01 24.58
N ILE A 17 3.82 8.75 23.52
CA ILE A 17 4.27 7.99 22.34
C ILE A 17 5.44 8.70 21.66
N HIS A 18 5.35 10.01 21.46
CA HIS A 18 6.42 10.80 20.84
C HIS A 18 7.71 10.78 21.67
N GLU A 19 7.62 11.00 22.97
CA GLU A 19 8.76 10.95 23.90
C GLU A 19 9.40 9.55 23.94
N TYR A 20 8.57 8.49 23.93
CA TYR A 20 9.05 7.11 23.84
C TYR A 20 9.85 6.87 22.54
N TYR A 21 9.33 7.31 21.40
CA TYR A 21 10.03 7.25 20.11
C TYR A 21 11.35 8.02 20.15
N GLN A 22 11.35 9.25 20.67
CA GLN A 22 12.57 10.07 20.79
C GLN A 22 13.63 9.37 21.66
N LYS A 23 13.23 8.79 22.81
CA LYS A 23 14.13 8.05 23.68
C LYS A 23 14.71 6.81 23.00
N MET A 24 13.89 6.06 22.25
CA MET A 24 14.38 4.95 21.43
C MET A 24 15.41 5.41 20.39
N GLN A 25 15.16 6.55 19.72
CA GLN A 25 16.05 7.11 18.71
C GLN A 25 17.37 7.59 19.32
N GLN A 26 17.35 8.22 20.49
CA GLN A 26 18.56 8.65 21.22
C GLN A 26 19.46 7.47 21.61
N ASN A 27 18.85 6.33 21.94
CA ASN A 27 19.57 5.11 22.31
C ASN A 27 20.06 4.30 21.09
N SER A 28 19.70 4.71 19.87
CA SER A 28 20.09 4.03 18.64
C SER A 28 21.11 4.85 17.85
N LYS A 29 22.20 4.20 17.42
CA LYS A 29 23.17 4.81 16.50
C LYS A 29 22.63 4.96 15.07
N ARG A 30 21.48 4.37 14.75
CA ARG A 30 20.83 4.42 13.43
C ARG A 30 19.41 4.98 13.56
N PRO A 31 18.85 5.56 12.49
CA PRO A 31 17.43 5.91 12.47
C PRO A 31 16.57 4.69 12.82
N ILE A 32 15.67 4.84 13.79
CA ILE A 32 14.74 3.77 14.16
C ILE A 32 13.57 3.71 13.17
N SER A 33 12.99 2.52 13.02
CA SER A 33 11.79 2.30 12.21
C SER A 33 10.66 3.24 12.63
N THR A 34 9.86 3.70 11.66
CA THR A 34 8.61 4.42 11.92
C THR A 34 7.54 3.52 12.54
N VAL A 35 7.73 2.20 12.49
CA VAL A 35 6.91 1.19 13.17
C VAL A 35 7.70 0.59 14.33
N PHE A 36 7.15 0.63 15.55
CA PHE A 36 7.81 0.12 16.75
C PHE A 36 6.81 -0.46 17.75
N ARG A 37 7.24 -1.47 18.51
CA ARG A 37 6.39 -2.17 19.48
C ARG A 37 6.35 -1.40 20.82
N ILE A 38 5.16 -1.28 21.40
CA ILE A 38 4.95 -0.60 22.70
C ILE A 38 4.38 -1.55 23.76
N SER A 39 3.87 -2.71 23.36
CA SER A 39 3.43 -3.80 24.23
C SER A 39 3.51 -5.16 23.51
N GLY A 40 3.28 -6.25 24.22
CA GLY A 40 3.19 -7.60 23.66
C GLY A 40 2.08 -7.76 22.61
N ASP A 41 1.10 -6.88 22.57
CA ASP A 41 -0.05 -6.98 21.66
C ASP A 41 -0.27 -5.73 20.79
N ALA A 42 0.62 -4.72 20.86
CA ALA A 42 0.47 -3.48 20.09
C ALA A 42 1.77 -2.90 19.53
N VAL A 43 1.63 -2.37 18.31
CA VAL A 43 2.66 -1.60 17.60
C VAL A 43 2.16 -0.19 17.33
N VAL A 44 3.09 0.74 17.25
CA VAL A 44 2.85 2.10 16.82
C VAL A 44 3.42 2.30 15.44
N LYS A 45 2.65 2.91 14.53
CA LYS A 45 3.17 3.52 13.30
C LYS A 45 3.11 5.04 13.40
N ARG A 46 4.23 5.67 13.10
CA ARG A 46 4.39 7.13 13.02
C ARG A 46 4.38 7.56 11.56
N ALA A 47 3.52 8.52 11.22
CA ALA A 47 3.36 9.02 9.86
C ALA A 47 3.16 10.55 9.84
N TYR A 48 3.40 11.19 8.68
CA TYR A 48 3.08 12.61 8.47
C TYR A 48 1.60 12.84 8.14
N HIS A 49 0.94 11.79 7.66
CA HIS A 49 -0.46 11.80 7.25
C HIS A 49 -1.17 10.58 7.82
N ASP A 50 -2.49 10.64 7.91
CA ASP A 50 -3.36 9.64 8.52
C ASP A 50 -4.28 8.92 7.50
N PHE A 51 -3.99 9.08 6.19
CA PHE A 51 -4.76 8.44 5.13
C PHE A 51 -4.68 6.92 5.21
N GLU A 52 -3.50 6.39 5.56
CA GLU A 52 -3.30 4.97 5.83
C GLU A 52 -4.31 4.45 6.87
N PHE A 53 -4.42 5.14 8.00
CA PHE A 53 -5.28 4.72 9.11
C PHE A 53 -6.76 4.82 8.74
N THR A 54 -7.12 5.85 7.97
CA THR A 54 -8.46 6.01 7.41
C THR A 54 -8.84 4.87 6.46
N VAL A 55 -7.91 4.45 5.60
CA VAL A 55 -8.11 3.30 4.70
C VAL A 55 -8.23 2.01 5.50
N MET A 56 -7.40 1.80 6.52
CA MET A 56 -7.51 0.61 7.38
C MET A 56 -8.88 0.49 8.06
N GLU A 57 -9.39 1.59 8.64
CA GLU A 57 -10.73 1.62 9.24
C GLU A 57 -11.82 1.35 8.22
N LEU A 58 -11.74 1.95 7.03
CA LEU A 58 -12.69 1.72 5.94
C LEU A 58 -12.70 0.26 5.49
N VAL A 59 -11.52 -0.31 5.21
CA VAL A 59 -11.37 -1.69 4.74
C VAL A 59 -11.91 -2.66 5.80
N ARG A 60 -11.52 -2.49 7.06
CA ARG A 60 -12.00 -3.35 8.16
C ARG A 60 -13.51 -3.25 8.38
N GLY A 61 -14.09 -2.06 8.18
CA GLY A 61 -15.52 -1.83 8.37
C GLY A 61 -16.41 -2.29 7.22
N THR A 62 -15.84 -2.50 6.01
CA THR A 62 -16.63 -2.76 4.79
C THR A 62 -16.31 -4.06 4.09
N THR A 63 -15.27 -4.79 4.55
CA THR A 63 -14.81 -6.04 3.93
C THR A 63 -14.51 -7.09 4.99
N ARG A 64 -14.16 -8.29 4.53
CA ARG A 64 -13.63 -9.39 5.35
C ARG A 64 -12.10 -9.44 5.32
N ILE A 65 -11.45 -8.43 4.72
CA ILE A 65 -9.99 -8.34 4.65
C ILE A 65 -9.47 -8.14 6.07
N LEU A 66 -8.53 -9.00 6.46
CA LEU A 66 -7.88 -8.88 7.76
C LEU A 66 -6.78 -7.80 7.67
N THR A 67 -6.98 -6.72 8.40
CA THR A 67 -6.02 -5.62 8.58
C THR A 67 -5.91 -5.29 10.07
N PRO A 68 -4.74 -4.91 10.61
CA PRO A 68 -4.59 -4.61 12.02
C PRO A 68 -5.62 -3.60 12.55
N ARG A 69 -6.21 -3.90 13.71
CA ARG A 69 -7.17 -3.03 14.40
C ARG A 69 -6.47 -1.79 14.87
N LEU A 70 -7.03 -0.64 14.54
CA LEU A 70 -6.61 0.64 15.11
C LEU A 70 -7.08 0.72 16.57
N LEU A 71 -6.14 0.75 17.51
CA LEU A 71 -6.39 0.84 18.95
C LEU A 71 -6.47 2.29 19.44
N LEU A 72 -5.64 3.15 18.85
CA LEU A 72 -5.58 4.57 19.12
C LEU A 72 -5.07 5.31 17.88
N ARG A 73 -5.72 6.40 17.52
CA ARG A 73 -5.27 7.35 16.49
C ARG A 73 -5.15 8.72 17.12
N VAL A 74 -3.95 9.28 17.15
CA VAL A 74 -3.69 10.56 17.80
C VAL A 74 -2.67 11.37 17.03
N ARG A 75 -2.92 12.68 16.92
CA ARG A 75 -1.95 13.63 16.39
C ARG A 75 -1.18 14.27 17.53
N TYR A 76 0.13 14.36 17.38
CA TYR A 76 0.98 15.14 18.27
C TYR A 76 2.08 15.81 17.44
N ASP A 77 2.17 17.14 17.56
CA ASP A 77 3.04 17.97 16.72
C ASP A 77 2.72 17.78 15.21
N VAL A 78 3.74 17.56 14.37
CA VAL A 78 3.60 17.33 12.93
C VAL A 78 3.33 15.87 12.56
N TYR A 79 3.19 14.98 13.54
CA TYR A 79 3.05 13.54 13.33
C TYR A 79 1.68 13.01 13.75
N TRP A 80 1.22 12.05 12.97
CA TRP A 80 0.16 11.13 13.36
C TRP A 80 0.78 9.85 13.91
N TYR A 81 0.15 9.34 14.97
CA TYR A 81 0.48 8.08 15.60
C TYR A 81 -0.75 7.18 15.57
N ALA A 82 -0.57 5.99 15.03
CA ALA A 82 -1.54 4.90 15.11
C ALA A 82 -0.97 3.81 16.00
N VAL A 83 -1.60 3.57 17.15
CA VAL A 83 -1.42 2.30 17.86
C VAL A 83 -2.34 1.28 17.22
N MET A 84 -1.80 0.14 16.84
CA MET A 84 -2.49 -0.93 16.13
C MET A 84 -2.23 -2.26 16.83
N GLU A 85 -3.13 -3.22 16.64
CA GLU A 85 -2.90 -4.59 17.11
C GLU A 85 -1.63 -5.17 16.45
N TYR A 86 -0.81 -5.82 17.25
CA TYR A 86 0.35 -6.57 16.75
C TYR A 86 -0.14 -7.92 16.23
N ILE A 87 0.11 -8.18 14.94
CA ILE A 87 -0.19 -9.47 14.32
C ILE A 87 1.00 -10.39 14.54
N GLU A 88 0.83 -11.38 15.41
CA GLU A 88 1.82 -12.44 15.61
C GLU A 88 1.77 -13.42 14.43
N GLY A 89 2.92 -13.68 13.82
CA GLY A 89 3.02 -14.46 12.60
C GLY A 89 4.33 -14.23 11.87
N THR A 90 4.37 -14.61 10.59
CA THR A 90 5.51 -14.38 9.69
C THR A 90 5.04 -13.73 8.40
N THR A 91 5.91 -12.95 7.76
CA THR A 91 5.59 -12.41 6.44
C THR A 91 5.62 -13.51 5.39
N VAL A 92 4.83 -13.34 4.33
CA VAL A 92 4.92 -14.23 3.16
C VAL A 92 6.33 -14.17 2.58
N ALA A 93 7.01 -13.02 2.62
CA ALA A 93 8.38 -12.88 2.13
C ALA A 93 9.38 -13.81 2.84
N GLU A 94 9.21 -14.03 4.14
CA GLU A 94 10.04 -14.95 4.93
C GLU A 94 9.68 -16.41 4.68
N ALA A 95 8.39 -16.72 4.55
CA ALA A 95 7.91 -18.10 4.47
C ALA A 95 7.86 -18.67 3.03
N TRP A 96 7.78 -17.83 1.99
CA TRP A 96 7.43 -18.23 0.61
C TRP A 96 8.29 -19.37 0.06
N SER A 97 9.61 -19.32 0.27
CA SER A 97 10.52 -20.36 -0.25
C SER A 97 10.32 -21.73 0.40
N SER A 98 9.74 -21.78 1.61
CA SER A 98 9.44 -23.02 2.32
C SER A 98 8.00 -23.52 2.12
N MET A 99 7.13 -22.72 1.50
CA MET A 99 5.74 -23.11 1.26
C MET A 99 5.61 -24.15 0.15
N THR A 100 4.70 -25.10 0.35
CA THR A 100 4.24 -25.99 -0.73
C THR A 100 3.44 -25.22 -1.78
N SER A 101 3.33 -25.76 -3.00
CA SER A 101 2.50 -25.15 -4.05
C SER A 101 1.05 -24.94 -3.60
N ALA A 102 0.47 -25.89 -2.87
CA ALA A 102 -0.88 -25.76 -2.35
C ALA A 102 -1.04 -24.58 -1.38
N THR A 103 -0.05 -24.37 -0.50
CA THR A 103 -0.06 -23.22 0.43
C THR A 103 0.12 -21.90 -0.30
N LYS A 104 0.98 -21.85 -1.33
CA LYS A 104 1.13 -20.67 -2.19
C LYS A 104 -0.16 -20.35 -2.92
N ASP A 105 -0.84 -21.35 -3.46
CA ASP A 105 -2.14 -21.16 -4.10
C ASP A 105 -3.19 -20.59 -3.13
N ILE A 106 -3.25 -21.07 -1.87
CA ILE A 106 -4.13 -20.47 -0.86
C ILE A 106 -3.84 -18.98 -0.65
N VAL A 107 -2.56 -18.59 -0.61
CA VAL A 107 -2.18 -17.18 -0.51
C VAL A 107 -2.66 -16.40 -1.73
N ILE A 108 -2.39 -16.88 -2.94
CA ILE A 108 -2.78 -16.22 -4.19
C ILE A 108 -4.31 -16.07 -4.31
N GLU A 109 -5.07 -17.12 -4.02
CA GLU A 109 -6.54 -17.09 -4.08
C GLU A 109 -7.13 -16.16 -3.01
N THR A 110 -6.54 -16.11 -1.81
CA THR A 110 -6.98 -15.17 -0.76
C THR A 110 -6.70 -13.73 -1.17
N LEU A 111 -5.54 -13.45 -1.76
CA LEU A 111 -5.22 -12.11 -2.26
C LEU A 111 -6.14 -11.71 -3.42
N HIS A 112 -6.48 -12.63 -4.32
CA HIS A 112 -7.44 -12.41 -5.38
C HIS A 112 -8.82 -12.03 -4.83
N ASP A 113 -9.34 -12.78 -3.85
CA ASP A 113 -10.59 -12.44 -3.16
C ASP A 113 -10.51 -11.07 -2.46
N TYR A 114 -9.40 -10.77 -1.80
CA TYR A 114 -9.18 -9.48 -1.14
C TYR A 114 -9.17 -8.32 -2.13
N ILE A 115 -8.47 -8.44 -3.27
CA ILE A 115 -8.52 -7.43 -4.33
C ILE A 115 -9.94 -7.25 -4.86
N GLY A 116 -10.68 -8.36 -5.07
CA GLY A 116 -12.09 -8.32 -5.44
C GLY A 116 -12.93 -7.51 -4.44
N GLN A 117 -12.73 -7.72 -3.14
CA GLN A 117 -13.41 -6.98 -2.09
C GLN A 117 -13.05 -5.48 -2.08
N LEU A 118 -11.76 -5.13 -2.22
CA LEU A 118 -11.33 -3.72 -2.30
C LEU A 118 -12.01 -2.97 -3.45
N ARG A 119 -12.13 -3.61 -4.60
CA ARG A 119 -12.81 -3.05 -5.79
C ARG A 119 -14.30 -2.79 -5.58
N GLN A 120 -14.93 -3.50 -4.64
CA GLN A 120 -16.35 -3.31 -4.31
C GLN A 120 -16.61 -2.22 -3.25
N ILE A 121 -15.58 -1.57 -2.71
CA ILE A 121 -15.77 -0.49 -1.72
C ILE A 121 -16.28 0.77 -2.43
N LYS A 122 -17.60 0.82 -2.62
CA LYS A 122 -18.32 1.91 -3.31
C LYS A 122 -18.52 3.16 -2.45
N GLY A 123 -18.43 3.01 -1.12
CA GLY A 123 -18.71 4.05 -0.12
C GLY A 123 -17.72 5.21 -0.09
N GLY A 124 -16.75 5.22 -1.00
CA GLY A 124 -15.74 6.25 -1.09
C GLY A 124 -15.18 6.41 -2.50
N HIS A 125 -15.98 6.21 -3.56
CA HIS A 125 -15.60 6.68 -4.91
C HIS A 125 -15.34 8.17 -4.82
N SER A 126 -14.13 8.54 -4.42
CA SER A 126 -13.60 9.83 -4.67
C SER A 126 -13.71 9.95 -6.18
N PRO A 127 -14.42 10.95 -6.72
CA PRO A 127 -14.38 11.21 -8.15
C PRO A 127 -12.95 11.53 -8.62
N ARG A 128 -12.01 11.61 -7.68
CA ARG A 128 -10.63 12.01 -7.84
C ARG A 128 -9.71 10.84 -7.52
N PRO A 129 -8.76 10.51 -8.41
CA PRO A 129 -7.74 9.54 -8.09
C PRO A 129 -6.75 10.12 -7.08
N GLY A 130 -6.29 9.27 -6.16
CA GLY A 130 -5.39 9.69 -5.09
C GLY A 130 -5.63 8.97 -3.76
N PRO A 131 -4.82 9.28 -2.74
CA PRO A 131 -5.03 8.81 -1.37
C PRO A 131 -6.37 9.27 -0.80
N LEU A 132 -6.89 8.52 0.17
CA LEU A 132 -8.13 8.87 0.87
C LEU A 132 -7.89 9.99 1.88
N SER A 133 -7.80 11.21 1.35
CA SER A 133 -7.52 12.44 2.10
C SER A 133 -8.71 13.40 2.05
N PRO A 134 -9.02 14.11 3.15
CA PRO A 134 -9.99 15.20 3.13
C PRO A 134 -9.64 16.32 2.13
N THR A 135 -8.36 16.45 1.77
CA THR A 135 -7.85 17.45 0.83
C THR A 135 -7.10 16.77 -0.31
N PRO A 136 -7.25 17.19 -1.57
CA PRO A 136 -6.46 16.63 -2.66
C PRO A 136 -4.96 16.86 -2.43
N ILE A 137 -4.17 15.80 -2.48
CA ILE A 137 -2.72 15.86 -2.30
C ILE A 137 -1.97 15.23 -3.48
N MET A 138 -0.73 15.68 -3.68
CA MET A 138 0.22 14.97 -4.52
C MET A 138 0.70 13.72 -3.78
N PHE A 139 0.85 12.60 -4.48
CA PHE A 139 1.31 11.37 -3.84
C PHE A 139 2.30 10.60 -4.70
N ARG A 140 3.25 9.91 -4.04
CA ARG A 140 4.29 9.11 -4.69
C ARG A 140 3.88 7.64 -4.66
N ILE A 141 3.68 7.07 -5.83
CA ILE A 141 3.39 5.65 -6.08
C ILE A 141 4.22 5.17 -7.28
N PHE A 142 4.37 3.86 -7.45
CA PHE A 142 5.25 3.25 -8.44
C PHE A 142 4.94 3.70 -9.89
N GLN A 143 3.66 3.89 -10.21
CA GLN A 143 3.17 4.29 -11.54
C GLN A 143 3.59 5.71 -11.91
N PHE A 144 4.02 6.52 -10.94
CA PHE A 144 4.41 7.92 -11.09
C PHE A 144 5.92 8.16 -11.04
N GLY A 145 6.71 7.09 -10.95
CA GLY A 145 8.16 7.16 -10.78
C GLY A 145 8.54 7.77 -9.43
N ASP A 146 9.67 8.50 -9.39
CA ASP A 146 10.27 8.90 -8.13
C ASP A 146 9.67 10.14 -7.46
N ARG A 147 8.73 10.84 -8.11
CA ARG A 147 8.17 12.09 -7.60
C ARG A 147 6.67 11.99 -7.41
N ALA A 148 6.18 12.63 -6.36
CA ALA A 148 4.75 12.79 -6.15
C ALA A 148 4.08 13.46 -7.37
N LYS A 149 2.89 13.01 -7.74
CA LYS A 149 2.04 13.57 -8.81
C LYS A 149 0.63 13.79 -8.31
N GLY A 150 -0.14 14.56 -9.06
CA GLY A 150 -1.46 15.05 -8.66
C GLY A 150 -1.36 16.41 -7.95
N PRO A 151 -2.30 16.74 -7.06
CA PRO A 151 -3.61 16.10 -7.01
C PRO A 151 -4.32 16.21 -8.36
N PHE A 152 -5.01 15.15 -8.77
CA PHE A 152 -5.83 15.19 -9.97
C PHE A 152 -7.25 15.58 -9.57
N LYS A 153 -7.88 16.49 -10.33
CA LYS A 153 -9.23 16.96 -10.04
C LYS A 153 -10.31 15.89 -10.27
N ASP A 154 -10.05 14.96 -11.18
CA ASP A 154 -10.93 13.88 -11.64
C ASP A 154 -10.10 12.80 -12.36
N TYR A 155 -10.75 11.71 -12.78
CA TYR A 155 -10.09 10.64 -13.54
C TYR A 155 -9.55 11.15 -14.89
N ALA A 156 -10.29 11.99 -15.61
CA ALA A 156 -9.85 12.55 -16.88
C ALA A 156 -8.51 13.31 -16.77
N ALA A 157 -8.28 14.03 -15.67
CA ALA A 157 -7.01 14.70 -15.42
C ALA A 157 -5.84 13.73 -15.20
N LEU A 158 -6.09 12.59 -14.54
CA LEU A 158 -5.10 11.51 -14.44
C LEU A 158 -4.79 10.92 -15.82
N THR A 159 -5.83 10.58 -16.60
CA THR A 159 -5.67 10.04 -17.95
C THR A 159 -4.89 11.00 -18.85
N GLN A 160 -5.23 12.29 -18.83
CA GLN A 160 -4.51 13.32 -19.59
C GLN A 160 -3.04 13.37 -19.20
N PHE A 161 -2.73 13.31 -17.90
CA PHE A 161 -1.35 13.27 -17.42
C PHE A 161 -0.60 12.03 -17.92
N LEU A 162 -1.21 10.84 -17.85
CA LEU A 162 -0.60 9.61 -18.33
C LEU A 162 -0.36 9.65 -19.85
N ASN A 163 -1.33 10.16 -20.63
CA ASN A 163 -1.19 10.31 -22.09
C ASN A 163 -0.16 11.37 -22.48
N MET A 164 -0.06 12.48 -21.73
CA MET A 164 1.01 13.46 -21.91
C MET A 164 2.38 12.80 -21.67
N LYS A 165 2.51 11.95 -20.65
CA LYS A 165 3.74 11.22 -20.37
C LYS A 165 4.06 10.17 -21.44
N LEU A 166 3.04 9.51 -21.97
CA LEU A 166 3.16 8.57 -23.08
C LEU A 166 3.70 9.26 -24.35
N GLY A 167 3.20 10.45 -24.68
CA GLY A 167 3.72 11.24 -25.80
C GLY A 167 5.14 11.79 -25.61
N GLN A 168 5.65 11.84 -24.36
CA GLN A 168 7.01 12.28 -24.05
C GLN A 168 8.05 11.15 -24.09
N ALA A 169 7.62 9.88 -24.11
CA ALA A 169 8.53 8.74 -24.11
C ALA A 169 9.31 8.68 -25.44
N LYS A 170 10.64 8.87 -25.37
CA LYS A 170 11.53 9.13 -26.54
C LYS A 170 11.78 7.92 -27.46
N ARG A 171 11.24 6.73 -27.17
CA ARG A 171 11.54 5.49 -27.88
C ARG A 171 10.35 5.03 -28.73
N ARG A 172 10.37 5.40 -30.03
CA ARG A 172 9.44 4.98 -31.12
C ARG A 172 8.07 5.68 -31.10
N PRO A 173 7.31 5.75 -32.23
CA PRO A 173 6.21 6.69 -32.32
C PRO A 173 5.11 6.26 -31.35
N SER A 174 4.94 7.04 -30.29
CA SER A 174 3.76 7.04 -29.41
C SER A 174 2.45 6.99 -30.22
N ASP A 175 2.50 7.44 -31.46
CA ASP A 175 1.41 7.47 -32.45
C ASP A 175 0.81 6.09 -32.76
N ARG A 176 1.48 4.98 -32.43
CA ARG A 176 0.94 3.61 -32.63
C ARG A 176 0.36 2.97 -31.36
N MET A 177 0.61 3.53 -30.18
CA MET A 177 0.10 2.97 -28.93
C MET A 177 -1.28 3.54 -28.64
N GLU A 178 -2.22 2.68 -28.27
CA GLU A 178 -3.52 3.13 -27.78
C GLU A 178 -3.32 4.04 -26.57
N GLN A 179 -4.05 5.15 -26.51
CA GLN A 179 -4.01 6.03 -25.35
C GLN A 179 -4.62 5.34 -24.12
N PHE A 180 -4.23 5.80 -22.93
CA PHE A 180 -5.01 5.55 -21.73
C PHE A 180 -6.42 6.15 -21.91
N ASN A 181 -7.41 5.47 -21.34
CA ASN A 181 -8.81 5.88 -21.30
C ASN A 181 -9.41 5.49 -19.95
N GLU A 182 -10.64 5.92 -19.70
CA GLU A 182 -11.35 5.74 -18.43
C GLU A 182 -12.30 4.53 -18.42
N ASN A 183 -12.13 3.56 -19.33
CA ASN A 183 -13.04 2.40 -19.43
C ASN A 183 -12.98 1.49 -18.20
N LEU A 184 -11.87 1.48 -17.48
CA LEU A 184 -11.69 0.74 -16.24
C LEU A 184 -11.94 1.65 -15.04
N PRO A 185 -12.71 1.23 -14.02
CA PRO A 185 -13.13 2.10 -12.93
C PRO A 185 -11.96 2.52 -12.02
N LEU A 186 -12.14 3.66 -11.32
CA LEU A 186 -11.35 3.96 -10.13
C LEU A 186 -11.82 3.08 -8.98
N VAL A 187 -10.91 2.29 -8.43
CA VAL A 187 -11.15 1.35 -7.34
C VAL A 187 -10.17 1.62 -6.20
N LEU A 188 -10.51 1.20 -4.99
CA LEU A 188 -9.54 1.24 -3.90
C LEU A 188 -8.44 0.21 -4.19
N THR A 189 -7.21 0.68 -4.29
CA THR A 189 -5.99 -0.12 -4.47
C THR A 189 -5.15 -0.05 -3.21
N HIS A 190 -4.51 -1.17 -2.83
CA HIS A 190 -3.48 -1.21 -1.81
C HIS A 190 -2.22 -0.46 -2.27
N ASN A 191 -1.83 -0.66 -3.54
CA ASN A 191 -0.71 -0.01 -4.23
C ASN A 191 0.70 -0.27 -3.67
N ASP A 192 0.81 -1.03 -2.58
CA ASP A 192 2.08 -1.59 -2.09
C ASP A 192 1.90 -3.06 -1.67
N LEU A 193 1.06 -3.81 -2.39
CA LEU A 193 0.79 -5.20 -2.08
C LEU A 193 1.98 -6.07 -2.52
N ASN A 194 2.84 -6.42 -1.57
CA ASN A 194 4.00 -7.25 -1.80
C ASN A 194 4.18 -8.26 -0.65
N MET A 195 5.03 -9.26 -0.83
CA MET A 195 5.15 -10.36 0.14
C MET A 195 5.56 -9.92 1.57
N LYS A 196 6.16 -8.74 1.75
CA LYS A 196 6.47 -8.20 3.10
C LYS A 196 5.25 -7.60 3.79
N ASN A 197 4.27 -7.19 3.00
CA ASN A 197 3.02 -6.57 3.45
C ASN A 197 1.86 -7.58 3.55
N VAL A 198 2.16 -8.86 3.30
CA VAL A 198 1.24 -9.98 3.52
C VAL A 198 1.78 -10.83 4.68
N MET A 199 0.98 -11.00 5.72
CA MET A 199 1.33 -11.72 6.94
C MET A 199 0.52 -13.01 7.02
N ILE A 200 1.14 -14.10 7.46
CA ILE A 200 0.45 -15.33 7.88
C ILE A 200 0.43 -15.32 9.40
N GLY A 201 -0.76 -15.15 9.97
CA GLY A 201 -0.97 -15.22 11.41
C GLY A 201 -0.71 -16.60 11.97
N ILE A 202 -0.49 -16.70 13.28
CA ILE A 202 -0.35 -17.99 13.98
C ILE A 202 -1.60 -18.90 13.83
N ASP A 203 -2.75 -18.31 13.49
CA ASP A 203 -4.00 -18.99 13.20
C ASP A 203 -4.14 -19.43 11.73
N GLY A 204 -3.09 -19.24 10.92
CA GLY A 204 -3.03 -19.56 9.50
C GLY A 204 -3.76 -18.57 8.60
N ARG A 205 -4.34 -17.49 9.14
CA ARG A 205 -5.05 -16.50 8.33
C ARG A 205 -4.09 -15.51 7.69
N ILE A 206 -4.52 -14.94 6.55
CA ILE A 206 -3.73 -13.98 5.78
C ILE A 206 -4.16 -12.57 6.14
N TRP A 207 -3.20 -11.76 6.58
CA TRP A 207 -3.40 -10.36 6.98
C TRP A 207 -2.66 -9.43 6.03
N LEU A 208 -3.28 -8.29 5.71
CA LEU A 208 -2.66 -7.21 4.96
C LEU A 208 -2.24 -6.07 5.88
N ILE A 209 -1.01 -5.60 5.72
CA ILE A 209 -0.43 -4.48 6.46
C ILE A 209 0.14 -3.43 5.51
N ASP A 210 0.48 -2.26 6.05
CA ASP A 210 1.10 -1.15 5.32
C ASP A 210 0.25 -0.59 4.17
N TRP A 211 -0.83 0.10 4.55
CA TRP A 211 -1.76 0.76 3.62
C TRP A 211 -1.28 2.16 3.20
N GLY A 212 0.01 2.44 3.35
CA GLY A 212 0.60 3.76 3.20
C GLY A 212 0.49 4.32 1.78
N MET A 213 0.41 3.46 0.76
CA MET A 213 0.24 3.84 -0.64
C MET A 213 -1.18 3.74 -1.18
N SER A 214 -2.12 3.36 -0.32
CA SER A 214 -3.48 3.05 -0.74
C SER A 214 -4.26 4.29 -1.16
N GLY A 215 -5.19 4.09 -2.08
CA GLY A 215 -6.02 5.16 -2.62
C GLY A 215 -6.90 4.68 -3.76
N TYR A 216 -7.67 5.60 -4.35
CA TYR A 216 -8.51 5.29 -5.51
C TYR A 216 -7.71 5.51 -6.80
N TYR A 217 -7.51 4.44 -7.56
CA TYR A 217 -6.75 4.44 -8.82
C TYR A 217 -7.36 3.44 -9.80
N PRO A 218 -6.99 3.50 -11.10
CA PRO A 218 -7.40 2.49 -12.06
C PRO A 218 -6.97 1.09 -11.62
N GLU A 219 -7.80 0.07 -11.83
CA GLU A 219 -7.53 -1.28 -11.29
C GLU A 219 -6.20 -1.91 -11.72
N TYR A 220 -5.68 -1.56 -12.91
CA TYR A 220 -4.37 -2.00 -13.40
C TYR A 220 -3.18 -1.41 -12.64
N PHE A 221 -3.40 -0.36 -11.82
CA PHE A 221 -2.35 0.19 -10.96
C PHE A 221 -1.89 -0.86 -9.95
N GLU A 222 -2.79 -1.67 -9.39
CA GLU A 222 -2.40 -2.71 -8.43
C GLU A 222 -1.43 -3.72 -9.08
N GLN A 223 -1.72 -4.19 -10.30
CA GLN A 223 -0.85 -5.09 -11.05
C GLN A 223 0.55 -4.48 -11.24
N PHE A 224 0.60 -3.20 -11.60
CA PHE A 224 1.88 -2.49 -11.74
C PHE A 224 2.62 -2.37 -10.39
N ALA A 225 1.91 -1.99 -9.33
CA ALA A 225 2.49 -1.87 -7.99
C ALA A 225 3.10 -3.19 -7.51
N MET A 226 2.36 -4.31 -7.59
CA MET A 226 2.87 -5.62 -7.17
C MET A 226 4.15 -6.02 -7.90
N LYS A 227 4.27 -5.70 -9.21
CA LYS A 227 5.49 -5.99 -9.99
C LYS A 227 6.68 -5.10 -9.62
N HIS A 228 6.47 -3.93 -9.01
CA HIS A 228 7.51 -2.93 -8.75
C HIS A 228 7.80 -2.65 -7.27
N ALA A 229 6.97 -3.14 -6.35
CA ALA A 229 7.08 -2.88 -4.92
C ALA A 229 8.35 -3.44 -4.25
N MET A 230 9.00 -4.44 -4.87
CA MET A 230 10.23 -5.04 -4.37
C MET A 230 11.36 -4.95 -5.41
N PRO A 231 11.89 -3.76 -5.74
CA PRO A 231 12.89 -3.62 -6.80
C PRO A 231 14.29 -4.10 -6.37
N SER A 232 14.60 -4.09 -5.06
CA SER A 232 15.88 -4.54 -4.51
C SER A 232 15.95 -6.03 -4.19
N LEU A 233 14.81 -6.73 -4.23
CA LEU A 233 14.72 -8.17 -4.04
C LEU A 233 14.22 -8.78 -5.34
N LYS A 234 14.96 -9.72 -5.92
CA LYS A 234 14.43 -10.48 -7.05
C LYS A 234 13.21 -11.24 -6.56
N GLN A 235 12.02 -10.82 -6.99
CA GLN A 235 10.78 -11.51 -6.63
C GLN A 235 10.89 -12.99 -7.05
N PRO A 236 10.40 -13.94 -6.24
CA PRO A 236 10.27 -15.33 -6.65
C PRO A 236 9.53 -15.43 -7.98
N VAL A 237 10.02 -16.29 -8.87
CA VAL A 237 9.50 -16.39 -10.24
C VAL A 237 8.03 -16.79 -10.25
N ASP A 238 7.65 -17.70 -9.35
CA ASP A 238 6.27 -18.17 -9.17
C ASP A 238 5.36 -17.04 -8.64
N TRP A 239 5.78 -16.31 -7.61
CA TRP A 239 5.04 -15.12 -7.14
C TRP A 239 4.80 -14.11 -8.27
N ALA A 240 5.85 -13.76 -9.03
CA ALA A 240 5.74 -12.80 -10.13
C ALA A 240 4.82 -13.28 -11.26
N ALA A 241 4.79 -14.60 -11.50
CA ALA A 241 3.91 -15.24 -12.48
C ALA A 241 2.45 -15.26 -12.03
N ASP A 242 2.17 -15.33 -10.73
CA ASP A 242 0.81 -15.35 -10.17
C ASP A 242 0.20 -13.96 -9.94
N ILE A 243 0.96 -12.86 -10.06
CA ILE A 243 0.42 -11.49 -9.93
C ILE A 243 -0.85 -11.24 -10.78
N PRO A 244 -0.95 -11.68 -12.06
CA PRO A 244 -2.17 -11.54 -12.84
C PRO A 244 -3.35 -12.36 -12.30
N ARG A 245 -3.12 -13.48 -11.59
CA ARG A 245 -4.21 -14.21 -10.89
C ARG A 245 -4.75 -13.40 -9.72
N VAL A 246 -3.89 -12.66 -9.01
CA VAL A 246 -4.30 -11.79 -7.90
C VAL A 246 -5.07 -10.56 -8.37
N THR A 247 -4.58 -9.92 -9.44
CA THR A 247 -5.03 -8.57 -9.83
C THR A 247 -5.89 -8.54 -11.09
N GLY A 248 -6.02 -9.63 -11.83
CA GLY A 248 -6.39 -9.57 -13.24
C GLY A 248 -5.19 -9.21 -14.12
N ASP A 249 -5.32 -9.39 -15.43
CA ASP A 249 -4.24 -9.15 -16.38
C ASP A 249 -4.55 -7.98 -17.31
N TYR A 250 -3.68 -6.97 -17.31
CA TYR A 250 -3.83 -5.74 -18.08
C TYR A 250 -2.62 -5.48 -18.98
N PRO A 251 -2.29 -6.37 -19.92
CA PRO A 251 -1.03 -6.31 -20.67
C PRO A 251 -0.85 -5.00 -21.44
N LYS A 252 -1.93 -4.44 -22.00
CA LYS A 252 -1.90 -3.15 -22.73
C LYS A 252 -1.57 -1.98 -21.78
N GLU A 253 -2.24 -1.91 -20.63
CA GLU A 253 -2.03 -0.88 -19.61
C GLU A 253 -0.64 -0.97 -19.02
N MET A 254 -0.17 -2.19 -18.76
CA MET A 254 1.17 -2.46 -18.27
C MET A 254 2.23 -2.00 -19.27
N GLU A 255 2.08 -2.35 -20.55
CA GLU A 255 2.97 -1.87 -21.61
C GLU A 255 3.06 -0.34 -21.60
N LYS A 256 1.92 0.36 -21.63
CA LYS A 256 1.88 1.84 -21.55
C LYS A 256 2.57 2.37 -20.28
N LEU A 257 2.33 1.76 -19.11
CA LEU A 257 2.94 2.16 -17.85
C LEU A 257 4.47 1.95 -17.84
N TYR A 258 4.98 0.87 -18.46
CA TYR A 258 6.42 0.65 -18.63
C TYR A 258 7.05 1.71 -19.53
N PHE A 259 6.39 2.07 -20.64
CA PHE A 259 6.88 3.10 -21.56
C PHE A 259 7.01 4.48 -20.89
N ILE A 260 6.07 4.86 -20.04
CA ILE A 260 6.13 6.17 -19.38
C ILE A 260 7.19 6.24 -18.27
N GLN A 261 7.74 5.13 -17.78
CA GLN A 261 8.72 5.16 -16.68
C GLN A 261 9.94 6.02 -16.99
N GLU A 262 10.45 5.96 -18.22
CA GLU A 262 11.55 6.84 -18.65
C GLU A 262 11.11 8.31 -18.63
N ALA A 263 9.95 8.64 -19.21
CA ALA A 263 9.44 10.01 -19.23
C ALA A 263 9.11 10.58 -17.82
N LEU A 264 9.04 9.71 -16.81
CA LEU A 264 8.85 10.08 -15.41
C LEU A 264 10.18 10.35 -14.68
N THR A 265 11.29 9.73 -15.12
CA THR A 265 12.63 9.90 -14.50
C THR A 265 13.40 11.09 -15.05
N TRP A 266 13.20 11.48 -16.32
CA TRP A 266 13.89 12.63 -16.93
C TRP A 266 13.23 13.98 -16.58
N ARG A 267 14.04 14.92 -16.06
CA ARG A 267 13.83 16.38 -16.13
C ARG A 267 15.08 17.01 -16.72
#